data_AF-A0A5C6UPG0-F1
#
_entry.id   AF-A0A5C6UPG0-F1
#
_cell.length_a   1.000
_cell.length_b   1.000
_cell.length_c   1.000
_cell.angle_alpha   90.00
_cell.angle_beta   90.00
_cell.angle_gamma   90.00
#
_symmetry.space_group_name_H-M   'P 1'
#
loop_
_entity.id
_entity.type
_entity.pdbx_description
1 polymer ?
#
loop_
_entity_poly.entity_id
_entity_poly.type
_entity_poly.pdbx_seq_one_letter_code
_entity_poly.pdbx_strand_id
1 'polypeptide(L)'
;MIGPITIAWLSDTLLATSVMMALVLLIRRPVARTFGPRIAYLLWMIPAARCVMPALTGPPQESVASLSIPISSLNGVAASTASSGVIAEPSTVDLLVSALPMIWLGGAIVCLTAIGFAHWAFRRRLLAGAIKAPRFEGFRVVRTAAVTLPLAIGITRPLIVVPIDFETQFGAAEKLHILRHEAEHHRHGDLWANIAAACVLSAHWFNPLAWLSWSAFRLDQEKCCDARVTAQADGEDRALYAATLAKAVIGPGSRTLRLVAPMIVQKDLKERLIMLKDARAFSRPRTAAGIFGIGLLLATGLIATATVVPAIAAQDGGQSDAIPQPPQPPLPPMAPAAPTASAVPTPPNAPPAPPTAQDGDMGERHVMIVLKEDGKRTVERRIVRGGPGEAVPSEAEIRAMIPEIDIARMKGKCDVTNPVITETSASENGNREKIIIRMCGDREMARTARASAIDGLREARAEISQDSDMPASVKAQVLAELEAQIAKMQAQSD
;
A
#
# COMPACT_ATOMS: atom_id res chain seq x y z
N MET A 1 12.20 22.99 -27.61
CA MET A 1 13.26 22.91 -26.58
C MET A 1 12.58 22.83 -25.22
N ILE A 2 12.72 21.71 -24.51
CA ILE A 2 12.26 21.58 -23.12
C ILE A 2 13.25 22.40 -22.28
N GLY A 3 12.77 23.44 -21.58
CA GLY A 3 13.65 24.37 -20.87
C GLY A 3 14.37 23.73 -19.67
N PRO A 4 15.47 24.32 -19.17
CA PRO A 4 16.20 23.81 -18.01
C PRO A 4 15.31 23.69 -16.75
N ILE A 5 14.34 24.60 -16.60
CA ILE A 5 13.36 24.60 -15.50
C ILE A 5 12.52 23.31 -15.50
N THR A 6 12.10 22.83 -16.67
CA THR A 6 11.29 21.61 -16.79
C THR A 6 12.08 20.33 -16.50
N ILE A 7 13.39 20.32 -16.77
CA ILE A 7 14.26 19.17 -16.46
C ILE A 7 14.47 19.08 -14.95
N ALA A 8 14.79 20.20 -14.29
CA ALA A 8 14.99 20.26 -12.84
C ALA A 8 13.72 19.85 -12.08
N TRP A 9 12.56 20.38 -12.48
CA TRP A 9 11.28 19.99 -11.87
C TRP A 9 10.99 18.49 -12.03
N LEU A 10 11.26 17.93 -13.21
CA LEU A 10 11.03 16.51 -13.46
C LEU A 10 11.94 15.63 -12.59
N SER A 11 13.24 15.93 -12.51
CA SER A 11 14.18 15.17 -11.68
C SER A 11 13.83 15.25 -10.19
N ASP A 12 13.48 16.44 -9.69
CA ASP A 12 13.09 16.65 -8.30
C ASP A 12 11.82 15.87 -7.97
N THR A 13 10.84 15.88 -8.89
CA THR A 13 9.59 15.17 -8.73
C THR A 13 9.79 13.65 -8.68
N LEU A 14 10.59 13.11 -9.60
CA LEU A 14 10.89 11.67 -9.63
C LEU A 14 11.68 11.23 -8.39
N LEU A 15 12.65 12.03 -7.94
CA LEU A 15 13.43 11.75 -6.74
C LEU A 15 12.58 11.81 -5.47
N ALA A 16 11.83 12.91 -5.27
CA ALA A 16 10.96 13.09 -4.13
C ALA A 16 9.90 11.98 -4.03
N THR A 17 9.28 11.64 -5.16
CA THR A 17 8.29 10.55 -5.22
C THR A 17 8.92 9.20 -4.86
N SER A 18 10.16 8.94 -5.30
CA SER A 18 10.90 7.72 -4.96
C SER A 18 11.23 7.62 -3.47
N VAL A 19 11.62 8.74 -2.84
CA VAL A 19 11.85 8.81 -1.39
C VAL A 19 10.56 8.56 -0.62
N MET A 20 9.44 9.15 -1.06
CA MET A 20 8.13 8.91 -0.45
C MET A 20 7.68 7.45 -0.59
N MET A 21 7.88 6.83 -1.76
CA MET A 21 7.64 5.40 -1.96
C MET A 21 8.44 4.54 -0.97
N ALA A 22 9.74 4.82 -0.82
CA ALA A 22 10.60 4.12 0.15
C ALA A 22 10.09 4.29 1.59
N LEU A 23 9.72 5.51 1.97
CA LEU A 23 9.17 5.79 3.30
C LEU A 23 7.87 5.01 3.54
N VAL A 24 6.93 5.02 2.58
CA VAL A 24 5.69 4.25 2.68
C VAL A 24 5.97 2.75 2.80
N LEU A 25 6.91 2.21 2.01
CA LEU A 25 7.32 0.80 2.11
C LEU A 25 7.81 0.43 3.52
N LEU A 26 8.53 1.33 4.20
CA LEU A 26 9.02 1.14 5.56
C LEU A 26 7.90 1.20 6.61
N ILE A 27 7.02 2.20 6.52
CA ILE A 27 6.04 2.49 7.58
C ILE A 27 4.68 1.79 7.41
N ARG A 28 4.34 1.27 6.23
CA ARG A 28 3.01 0.67 5.96
C ARG A 28 2.64 -0.45 6.93
N ARG A 29 3.62 -1.28 7.32
CA ARG A 29 3.41 -2.43 8.23
C ARG A 29 3.09 -2.00 9.66
N PRO A 30 3.89 -1.15 10.32
CA PRO A 30 3.53 -0.65 11.64
C PRO A 30 2.24 0.17 11.60
N VAL A 31 2.01 0.99 10.56
CA VAL A 31 0.77 1.76 10.42
C VAL A 31 -0.44 0.83 10.30
N ALA A 32 -0.37 -0.25 9.52
CA ALA A 32 -1.45 -1.23 9.39
C ALA A 32 -1.81 -1.88 10.73
N ARG A 33 -0.81 -2.18 11.57
CA ARG A 33 -1.04 -2.80 12.90
C ARG A 33 -1.64 -1.82 13.90
N THR A 34 -1.22 -0.56 13.87
CA THR A 34 -1.63 0.43 14.87
C THR A 34 -2.94 1.12 14.52
N PHE A 35 -3.11 1.51 13.26
CA PHE A 35 -4.23 2.32 12.77
C PHE A 35 -5.18 1.57 11.83
N GLY A 36 -4.82 0.34 11.44
CA GLY A 36 -5.62 -0.51 10.56
C GLY A 36 -5.20 -0.44 9.08
N PRO A 37 -5.66 -1.43 8.27
CA PRO A 37 -5.26 -1.55 6.88
C PRO A 37 -5.79 -0.43 5.98
N ARG A 38 -6.89 0.24 6.37
CA ARG A 38 -7.41 1.42 5.66
C ARG A 38 -6.40 2.56 5.63
N ILE A 39 -5.78 2.85 6.77
CA ILE A 39 -4.79 3.92 6.89
C ILE A 39 -3.51 3.54 6.15
N ALA A 40 -3.05 2.30 6.28
CA ALA A 40 -1.90 1.81 5.51
C ALA A 40 -2.13 1.92 3.99
N TYR A 41 -3.34 1.65 3.52
CA TYR A 41 -3.70 1.83 2.12
C TYR A 41 -3.71 3.31 1.69
N LEU A 42 -4.23 4.21 2.53
CA LEU A 42 -4.25 5.65 2.26
C LEU A 42 -2.86 6.31 2.20
N LEU A 43 -1.83 5.72 2.82
CA LEU A 43 -0.46 6.23 2.72
C LEU A 43 0.04 6.36 1.27
N TRP A 44 -0.45 5.51 0.38
CA TRP A 44 -0.07 5.53 -1.03
C TRP A 44 -0.58 6.78 -1.78
N MET A 45 -1.49 7.55 -1.19
CA MET A 45 -1.88 8.86 -1.71
C MET A 45 -0.73 9.88 -1.66
N ILE A 46 0.24 9.72 -0.74
CA ILE A 46 1.37 10.65 -0.57
C ILE A 46 2.26 10.69 -1.82
N PRO A 47 2.89 9.58 -2.27
CA PRO A 47 3.69 9.59 -3.49
C PRO A 47 2.85 9.90 -4.74
N ALA A 48 1.58 9.47 -4.78
CA ALA A 48 0.69 9.78 -5.91
C ALA A 48 0.40 11.28 -6.02
N ALA A 49 0.11 11.96 -4.90
CA ALA A 49 -0.13 13.40 -4.86
C ALA A 49 1.14 14.17 -5.27
N ARG A 50 2.32 13.76 -4.79
CA ARG A 50 3.58 14.42 -5.16
C ARG A 50 3.89 14.31 -6.65
N CYS A 51 3.53 13.19 -7.28
CA CYS A 51 3.75 12.97 -8.71
C CYS A 51 2.93 13.93 -9.59
N VAL A 52 1.77 14.40 -9.11
CA VAL A 52 0.87 15.32 -9.85
C VAL A 52 1.10 16.78 -9.45
N MET A 53 1.83 17.04 -8.37
CA MET A 53 2.06 18.40 -7.86
C MET A 53 2.90 19.25 -8.84
N PRO A 54 2.37 20.39 -9.34
CA PRO A 54 3.12 21.28 -10.21
C PRO A 54 4.19 22.06 -9.42
N ALA A 55 5.15 22.64 -10.13
CA ALA A 55 6.05 23.62 -9.55
C ALA A 55 5.26 24.82 -9.01
N LEU A 56 5.61 25.30 -7.83
CA LEU A 56 5.01 26.49 -7.23
C LEU A 56 5.89 27.70 -7.55
N THR A 57 5.27 28.85 -7.85
CA THR A 57 5.99 30.11 -8.01
C THR A 57 6.30 30.69 -6.63
N GLY A 58 7.57 30.90 -6.34
CA GLY A 58 8.02 31.54 -5.11
C GLY A 58 8.06 33.06 -5.21
N PRO A 59 8.12 33.76 -4.07
CA PRO A 59 8.50 35.16 -4.07
C PRO A 59 9.87 35.32 -4.76
N PRO A 60 10.15 36.46 -5.41
CA PRO A 60 11.47 36.74 -5.96
C PRO A 60 12.50 36.55 -4.84
N GLN A 61 13.39 35.57 -4.98
CA GLN A 61 14.47 35.40 -4.01
C GLN A 61 15.46 36.53 -4.23
N GLU A 62 15.64 37.39 -3.22
CA GLU A 62 16.94 37.99 -3.02
C GLU A 62 17.93 36.85 -2.82
N SER A 63 19.05 36.90 -3.54
CA SER A 63 20.05 35.84 -3.61
C SER A 63 20.62 35.50 -2.23
N VAL A 64 19.97 34.58 -1.51
CA VAL A 64 20.61 33.87 -0.40
C VAL A 64 21.54 32.88 -1.04
N ALA A 65 22.85 33.07 -0.84
CA ALA A 65 23.91 32.21 -1.34
C ALA A 65 23.60 30.75 -0.95
N SER A 66 23.01 30.01 -1.86
CA SER A 66 22.91 28.56 -1.75
C SER A 66 24.34 28.04 -1.75
N LEU A 67 24.68 27.26 -0.73
CA LEU A 67 25.91 26.49 -0.66
C LEU A 67 25.85 25.41 -1.77
N SER A 68 26.05 25.85 -3.01
CA SER A 68 26.17 25.00 -4.18
C SER A 68 27.48 24.25 -3.99
N ILE A 69 27.44 22.93 -3.84
CA ILE A 69 28.64 22.11 -4.01
C ILE A 69 29.12 22.39 -5.43
N PRO A 70 30.28 23.00 -5.64
CA PRO A 70 30.73 23.34 -6.98
C PRO A 70 31.13 22.04 -7.69
N ILE A 71 30.26 21.53 -8.56
CA ILE A 71 30.64 20.55 -9.59
C ILE A 71 31.49 21.24 -10.69
N SER A 72 31.79 22.54 -10.53
CA SER A 72 32.69 23.31 -11.41
C SER A 72 34.16 22.91 -11.32
N SER A 73 34.56 22.00 -10.41
CA SER A 73 35.97 21.63 -10.23
C SER A 73 36.51 20.58 -11.21
N LEU A 74 35.71 20.12 -12.19
CA LEU A 74 36.19 19.20 -13.24
C LEU A 74 36.64 19.89 -14.54
N ASN A 75 36.32 21.17 -14.73
CA ASN A 75 36.82 21.98 -15.85
C ASN A 75 37.67 23.15 -15.31
N GLY A 76 38.76 22.81 -14.63
CA GLY A 76 39.85 23.74 -14.42
C GLY A 76 40.56 24.00 -15.74
N VAL A 77 40.16 25.06 -16.44
CA VAL A 77 40.94 26.01 -17.27
C VAL A 77 40.00 26.60 -18.32
N ALA A 78 39.50 27.81 -18.05
CA ALA A 78 39.29 28.86 -19.04
C ALA A 78 38.81 30.11 -18.30
N ALA A 79 39.78 30.87 -17.80
CA ALA A 79 39.53 32.24 -17.38
C ALA A 79 39.23 33.10 -18.62
N SER A 80 38.16 33.89 -18.51
CA SER A 80 37.95 35.20 -19.13
C SER A 80 38.26 35.34 -20.63
N THR A 81 37.23 35.21 -21.47
CA THR A 81 37.14 36.01 -22.71
C THR A 81 35.74 36.58 -22.87
N ALA A 82 35.72 37.87 -23.19
CA ALA A 82 34.55 38.70 -23.36
C ALA A 82 33.63 38.20 -24.48
N SER A 83 32.36 38.59 -24.36
CA SER A 83 31.27 38.41 -25.30
C SER A 83 31.67 38.55 -26.77
N SER A 84 31.43 37.49 -27.53
CA SER A 84 31.05 37.58 -28.94
C SER A 84 29.92 36.59 -29.15
N GLY A 85 28.82 37.06 -29.74
CA GLY A 85 27.64 36.27 -30.08
C GLY A 85 27.94 35.28 -31.20
N VAL A 86 28.77 34.28 -30.89
CA VAL A 86 28.86 33.05 -31.65
C VAL A 86 27.72 32.18 -31.11
N ILE A 87 26.79 31.78 -31.98
CA ILE A 87 25.89 30.67 -31.66
C ILE A 87 26.80 29.46 -31.54
N ALA A 88 27.23 29.14 -30.31
CA ALA A 88 27.98 27.94 -30.05
C ALA A 88 27.08 26.76 -30.40
N GLU A 89 27.55 25.89 -31.30
CA GLU A 89 26.91 24.60 -31.56
C GLU A 89 26.73 23.89 -30.21
N PRO A 90 25.52 23.37 -29.91
CA PRO A 90 25.28 22.72 -28.63
C PRO A 90 26.25 21.55 -28.48
N SER A 91 26.87 21.46 -27.30
CA SER A 91 27.79 20.35 -27.04
C SER A 91 27.03 19.02 -27.08
N THR A 92 27.75 17.92 -27.32
CA THR A 92 27.14 16.58 -27.27
C THR A 92 26.47 16.28 -25.93
N VAL A 93 26.98 16.87 -24.84
CA VAL A 93 26.41 16.79 -23.49
C VAL A 93 25.08 17.56 -23.42
N ASP A 94 24.99 18.76 -23.97
CA ASP A 94 23.75 19.56 -23.99
C ASP A 94 22.64 18.85 -24.78
N LEU A 95 23.02 18.21 -25.89
CA LEU A 95 22.09 17.41 -26.68
C LEU A 95 21.60 16.18 -25.92
N LEU A 96 22.49 15.48 -25.21
CA LEU A 96 22.14 14.32 -24.38
C LEU A 96 21.20 14.72 -23.25
N VAL A 97 21.51 15.78 -22.50
CA VAL A 97 20.67 16.29 -21.40
C VAL A 97 19.29 16.72 -21.91
N SER A 98 19.24 17.38 -23.07
CA SER A 98 17.99 17.76 -23.72
C SER A 98 17.16 16.57 -24.20
N ALA A 99 17.81 15.43 -24.49
CA ALA A 99 17.15 14.20 -24.91
C ALA A 99 16.55 13.38 -23.75
N LEU A 100 17.06 13.53 -22.52
CA LEU A 100 16.62 12.73 -21.36
C LEU A 100 15.11 12.78 -21.08
N PRO A 101 14.42 13.95 -21.09
CA PRO A 101 12.97 13.98 -20.88
C PRO A 101 12.19 13.27 -21.99
N MET A 102 12.68 13.27 -23.22
CA MET A 102 12.06 12.57 -24.34
C MET A 102 12.22 11.06 -24.20
N ILE A 103 13.42 10.59 -23.81
CA ILE A 103 13.68 9.18 -23.51
C ILE A 103 12.80 8.71 -22.35
N TRP A 104 12.74 9.51 -21.27
CA TRP A 104 11.90 9.24 -20.12
C TRP A 104 10.42 9.12 -20.51
N LEU A 105 9.89 10.10 -21.25
CA LEU A 105 8.50 10.13 -21.70
C LEU A 105 8.20 8.96 -22.64
N GLY A 106 9.12 8.66 -23.57
CA GLY A 106 9.02 7.50 -24.46
C GLY A 106 8.92 6.19 -23.68
N GLY A 107 9.79 5.99 -22.68
CA GLY A 107 9.74 4.83 -21.79
C GLY A 107 8.44 4.75 -20.98
N ALA A 108 7.95 5.88 -20.48
CA ALA A 108 6.69 5.93 -19.74
C ALA A 108 5.49 5.57 -20.62
N ILE A 109 5.45 6.06 -21.86
CA ILE A 109 4.41 5.71 -22.83
C ILE A 109 4.47 4.23 -23.21
N VAL A 110 5.67 3.70 -23.48
CA VAL A 110 5.85 2.27 -23.78
C VAL A 110 5.40 1.40 -22.61
N CYS A 111 5.78 1.76 -21.38
CA CYS A 111 5.36 1.04 -20.18
C CYS A 111 3.82 1.06 -20.01
N LEU A 112 3.20 2.25 -20.12
CA LEU A 112 1.76 2.41 -19.95
C LEU A 112 0.97 1.67 -21.04
N THR A 113 1.43 1.75 -22.28
CA THR A 113 0.80 1.04 -23.41
C THR A 113 0.96 -0.47 -23.29
N ALA A 114 2.11 -0.98 -22.83
CA ALA A 114 2.31 -2.39 -22.56
C ALA A 114 1.36 -2.90 -21.45
N ILE A 115 1.22 -2.16 -20.34
CA ILE A 115 0.28 -2.48 -19.26
C ILE A 115 -1.17 -2.46 -19.79
N GLY A 116 -1.54 -1.42 -20.54
CA GLY A 116 -2.88 -1.28 -21.12
C GLY A 116 -3.20 -2.39 -22.12
N PHE A 117 -2.26 -2.75 -22.98
CA PHE A 117 -2.39 -3.84 -23.93
C PHE A 117 -2.52 -5.19 -23.23
N ALA A 118 -1.68 -5.46 -22.22
CA ALA A 118 -1.78 -6.67 -21.41
C ALA A 118 -3.15 -6.79 -20.74
N HIS A 119 -3.66 -5.69 -20.16
CA HIS A 119 -5.00 -5.66 -19.56
C HIS A 119 -6.10 -5.90 -20.59
N TRP A 120 -6.01 -5.29 -21.77
CA TRP A 120 -6.97 -5.48 -22.86
C TRP A 120 -6.95 -6.91 -23.41
N ALA A 121 -5.77 -7.48 -23.63
CA ALA A 121 -5.60 -8.84 -24.13
C ALA A 121 -6.14 -9.85 -23.11
N PHE A 122 -5.84 -9.63 -21.82
CA PHE A 122 -6.41 -10.40 -20.73
C PHE A 122 -7.94 -10.31 -20.72
N ARG A 123 -8.51 -9.10 -20.77
CA ARG A 123 -9.97 -8.89 -20.82
C ARG A 123 -10.63 -9.59 -22.02
N ARG A 124 -9.99 -9.56 -23.20
CA ARG A 124 -10.50 -10.29 -24.37
C ARG A 124 -10.54 -11.79 -24.13
N ARG A 125 -9.47 -12.36 -23.55
CA ARG A 125 -9.41 -13.79 -23.19
C ARG A 125 -10.44 -14.16 -22.13
N LEU A 126 -10.67 -13.29 -21.13
CA LEU A 126 -11.70 -13.51 -20.10
C LEU A 126 -13.10 -13.62 -20.69
N LEU A 127 -13.43 -12.72 -21.60
CA LEU A 127 -14.76 -12.63 -22.21
C LEU A 127 -14.98 -13.66 -23.33
N ALA A 128 -13.89 -14.19 -23.91
CA ALA A 128 -13.96 -15.29 -24.86
C ALA A 128 -14.43 -16.57 -24.14
N GLY A 129 -15.66 -16.99 -24.40
CA GLY A 129 -16.26 -18.16 -23.75
C GLY A 129 -16.84 -17.91 -22.36
N ALA A 130 -17.01 -16.65 -21.96
CA ALA A 130 -17.64 -16.31 -20.69
C ALA A 130 -19.14 -16.67 -20.68
N ILE A 131 -19.57 -17.39 -19.66
CA ILE A 131 -20.97 -17.77 -19.45
C ILE A 131 -21.60 -16.78 -18.47
N LYS A 132 -22.80 -16.28 -18.78
CA LYS A 132 -23.52 -15.36 -17.88
C LYS A 132 -23.95 -16.10 -16.61
N ALA A 133 -23.71 -15.48 -15.47
CA ALA A 133 -24.21 -15.92 -14.17
C ALA A 133 -25.27 -14.92 -13.65
N PRO A 134 -26.06 -15.30 -12.61
CA PRO A 134 -26.96 -14.37 -11.96
C PRO A 134 -26.23 -13.11 -11.50
N ARG A 135 -26.88 -11.95 -11.64
CA ARG A 135 -26.33 -10.70 -11.13
C ARG A 135 -26.22 -10.76 -9.61
N PHE A 136 -25.21 -10.09 -9.06
CA PHE A 136 -25.00 -9.98 -7.62
C PHE A 136 -25.03 -8.50 -7.24
N GLU A 137 -25.99 -8.09 -6.38
CA GLU A 137 -26.10 -6.71 -5.89
C GLU A 137 -26.05 -5.64 -7.00
N GLY A 138 -26.66 -5.93 -8.16
CA GLY A 138 -26.67 -5.05 -9.34
C GLY A 138 -25.45 -5.20 -10.27
N PHE A 139 -24.38 -5.85 -9.81
CA PHE A 139 -23.19 -6.14 -10.61
C PHE A 139 -23.43 -7.32 -11.56
N ARG A 140 -22.86 -7.23 -12.77
CA ARG A 140 -22.86 -8.33 -13.73
C ARG A 140 -21.84 -9.36 -13.28
N VAL A 141 -22.21 -10.64 -13.33
CA VAL A 141 -21.34 -11.75 -13.00
C VAL A 141 -21.18 -12.66 -14.22
N VAL A 142 -19.96 -13.09 -14.50
CA VAL A 142 -19.67 -14.09 -15.54
C VAL A 142 -18.75 -15.18 -15.00
N ARG A 143 -18.91 -16.38 -15.55
CA ARG A 143 -18.09 -17.55 -15.28
C ARG A 143 -17.17 -17.81 -16.48
N THR A 144 -15.89 -18.06 -16.24
CA THR A 144 -14.94 -18.37 -17.32
C THR A 144 -13.86 -19.32 -16.85
N ALA A 145 -13.39 -20.19 -17.75
CA ALA A 145 -12.26 -21.08 -17.50
C ALA A 145 -10.91 -20.35 -17.61
N ALA A 146 -10.91 -19.10 -18.09
CA ALA A 146 -9.71 -18.28 -18.25
C ALA A 146 -9.14 -17.77 -16.92
N VAL A 147 -9.88 -17.89 -15.81
CA VAL A 147 -9.40 -17.53 -14.47
C VAL A 147 -9.62 -18.66 -13.49
N THR A 148 -8.76 -18.64 -12.50
CA THR A 148 -8.76 -19.61 -11.41
C THR A 148 -9.08 -19.00 -10.06
N LEU A 149 -9.09 -17.67 -9.99
CA LEU A 149 -9.51 -16.88 -8.85
C LEU A 149 -10.62 -15.90 -9.29
N PRO A 150 -11.59 -15.62 -8.41
CA PRO A 150 -12.52 -14.50 -8.59
C PRO A 150 -11.74 -13.19 -8.80
N LEU A 151 -12.28 -12.30 -9.64
CA LEU A 151 -11.73 -10.96 -9.83
C LEU A 151 -12.78 -9.96 -10.30
N ALA A 152 -12.64 -8.71 -9.85
CA ALA A 152 -13.37 -7.55 -10.33
C ALA A 152 -12.65 -6.90 -11.53
N ILE A 153 -13.37 -6.68 -12.64
CA ILE A 153 -12.86 -5.98 -13.83
C ILE A 153 -13.90 -4.99 -14.38
N GLY A 154 -13.40 -3.98 -15.10
CA GLY A 154 -14.25 -3.03 -15.81
C GLY A 154 -14.60 -1.82 -14.95
N ILE A 155 -14.17 -0.66 -15.42
CA ILE A 155 -14.32 0.60 -14.70
C ILE A 155 -15.70 1.22 -14.95
N THR A 156 -16.01 1.52 -16.22
CA THR A 156 -17.30 2.11 -16.62
C THR A 156 -18.43 1.08 -16.69
N ARG A 157 -18.07 -0.20 -16.72
CA ARG A 157 -18.99 -1.32 -16.84
C ARG A 157 -18.57 -2.45 -15.91
N PRO A 158 -18.84 -2.31 -14.59
CA PRO A 158 -18.47 -3.28 -13.57
C PRO A 158 -18.86 -4.71 -13.95
N LEU A 159 -17.93 -5.63 -13.73
CA LEU A 159 -18.04 -7.04 -14.06
C LEU A 159 -17.25 -7.85 -13.04
N ILE A 160 -17.95 -8.70 -12.31
CA ILE A 160 -17.36 -9.71 -11.45
C ILE A 160 -17.15 -10.96 -12.30
N VAL A 161 -15.92 -11.46 -12.33
CA VAL A 161 -15.56 -12.68 -13.05
C VAL A 161 -15.22 -13.73 -12.00
N VAL A 162 -15.83 -14.90 -12.12
CA VAL A 162 -15.56 -16.04 -11.25
C VAL A 162 -15.11 -17.26 -12.07
N PRO A 163 -14.37 -18.21 -11.45
CA PRO A 163 -13.96 -19.44 -12.13
C PRO A 163 -15.13 -20.25 -12.68
N ILE A 164 -14.89 -21.05 -13.72
CA ILE A 164 -15.92 -21.86 -14.34
C ILE A 164 -16.56 -22.84 -13.35
N ASP A 165 -15.81 -23.33 -12.39
CA ASP A 165 -16.19 -24.30 -11.35
C ASP A 165 -16.55 -23.62 -10.02
N PHE A 166 -16.77 -22.30 -10.01
CA PHE A 166 -17.17 -21.53 -8.83
C PHE A 166 -18.38 -22.12 -8.10
N GLU A 167 -19.36 -22.64 -8.84
CA GLU A 167 -20.57 -23.21 -8.25
C GLU A 167 -20.34 -24.51 -7.48
N THR A 168 -19.35 -25.30 -7.90
CA THR A 168 -19.04 -26.62 -7.33
C THR A 168 -17.92 -26.54 -6.29
N GLN A 169 -17.03 -25.55 -6.39
CA GLN A 169 -15.92 -25.37 -5.45
C GLN A 169 -16.36 -24.78 -4.10
N PHE A 170 -17.39 -23.95 -4.09
CA PHE A 170 -17.76 -23.15 -2.91
C PHE A 170 -19.19 -23.45 -2.43
N GLY A 171 -19.42 -23.40 -1.13
CA GLY A 171 -20.73 -23.41 -0.50
C GLY A 171 -21.45 -22.05 -0.64
N ALA A 172 -22.74 -21.98 -0.31
CA ALA A 172 -23.53 -20.76 -0.50
C ALA A 172 -22.98 -19.54 0.26
N ALA A 173 -22.58 -19.72 1.53
CA ALA A 173 -22.01 -18.65 2.34
C ALA A 173 -20.60 -18.23 1.85
N GLU A 174 -19.77 -19.20 1.43
CA GLU A 174 -18.46 -18.93 0.83
C GLU A 174 -18.58 -18.10 -0.46
N LYS A 175 -19.52 -18.47 -1.35
CA LYS A 175 -19.79 -17.70 -2.58
C LYS A 175 -20.22 -16.27 -2.26
N LEU A 176 -21.06 -16.08 -1.24
CA LEU A 176 -21.50 -14.77 -0.82
C LEU A 176 -20.32 -13.90 -0.36
N HIS A 177 -19.41 -14.45 0.45
CA HIS A 177 -18.20 -13.74 0.87
C HIS A 177 -17.32 -13.33 -0.31
N ILE A 178 -17.09 -14.24 -1.25
CA ILE A 178 -16.30 -13.98 -2.46
C ILE A 178 -16.95 -12.87 -3.29
N LEU A 179 -18.25 -12.97 -3.58
CA LEU A 179 -18.94 -11.98 -4.40
C LEU A 179 -19.00 -10.61 -3.72
N ARG A 180 -19.16 -10.56 -2.39
CA ARG A 180 -19.07 -9.32 -1.61
C ARG A 180 -17.68 -8.71 -1.69
N HIS A 181 -16.63 -9.52 -1.59
CA HIS A 181 -15.24 -9.06 -1.74
C HIS A 181 -15.01 -8.39 -3.10
N GLU A 182 -15.40 -9.05 -4.20
CA GLU A 182 -15.24 -8.48 -5.54
C GLU A 182 -16.14 -7.25 -5.77
N ALA A 183 -17.34 -7.23 -5.19
CA ALA A 183 -18.22 -6.07 -5.24
C ALA A 183 -17.64 -4.86 -4.48
N GLU A 184 -16.94 -5.10 -3.36
CA GLU A 184 -16.31 -4.07 -2.56
C GLU A 184 -15.21 -3.31 -3.31
N HIS A 185 -14.47 -3.97 -4.20
CA HIS A 185 -13.52 -3.30 -5.10
C HIS A 185 -14.22 -2.28 -6.03
N HIS A 186 -15.40 -2.63 -6.54
CA HIS A 186 -16.18 -1.71 -7.37
C HIS A 186 -16.75 -0.54 -6.56
N ARG A 187 -17.30 -0.81 -5.36
CA ARG A 187 -17.90 0.23 -4.50
C ARG A 187 -16.91 1.29 -4.07
N HIS A 188 -15.66 0.90 -3.80
CA HIS A 188 -14.63 1.79 -3.29
C HIS A 188 -13.70 2.35 -4.37
N GLY A 189 -13.95 2.06 -5.65
CA GLY A 189 -13.15 2.60 -6.75
C GLY A 189 -11.72 2.05 -6.79
N ASP A 190 -11.49 0.85 -6.24
CA ASP A 190 -10.16 0.23 -6.18
C ASP A 190 -9.56 0.03 -7.59
N LEU A 191 -10.40 -0.17 -8.61
CA LEU A 191 -10.00 -0.23 -10.01
C LEU A 191 -9.49 1.12 -10.53
N TRP A 192 -10.05 2.24 -10.10
CA TRP A 192 -9.54 3.57 -10.45
C TRP A 192 -8.19 3.82 -9.77
N ALA A 193 -8.04 3.42 -8.51
CA ALA A 193 -6.77 3.50 -7.80
C ALA A 193 -5.67 2.68 -8.51
N ASN A 194 -6.00 1.52 -9.09
CA ASN A 194 -5.06 0.74 -9.89
C ASN A 194 -4.60 1.45 -11.16
N ILE A 195 -5.48 2.20 -11.83
CA ILE A 195 -5.09 3.00 -13.00
C ILE A 195 -4.13 4.10 -12.58
N ALA A 196 -4.46 4.84 -11.51
CA ALA A 196 -3.59 5.88 -10.99
C ALA A 196 -2.21 5.32 -10.62
N ALA A 197 -2.18 4.18 -9.92
CA ALA A 197 -0.94 3.49 -9.58
C ALA A 197 -0.17 3.02 -10.84
N ALA A 198 -0.86 2.59 -11.91
CA ALA A 198 -0.21 2.21 -13.16
C ALA A 198 0.40 3.42 -13.87
N CYS A 199 -0.24 4.59 -13.82
CA CYS A 199 0.34 5.84 -14.32
C CYS A 199 1.59 6.23 -13.54
N VAL A 200 1.55 6.18 -12.21
CA VAL A 200 2.70 6.47 -11.35
C VAL A 200 3.85 5.49 -11.60
N LEU A 201 3.55 4.19 -11.72
CA LEU A 201 4.52 3.15 -12.06
C LEU A 201 5.14 3.42 -13.44
N SER A 202 4.32 3.78 -14.43
CA SER A 202 4.80 4.08 -15.78
C SER A 202 5.69 5.32 -15.81
N ALA A 203 5.38 6.37 -15.03
CA ALA A 203 6.27 7.53 -14.85
C ALA A 203 7.61 7.16 -14.20
N HIS A 204 7.65 6.05 -13.46
CA HIS A 204 8.82 5.53 -12.75
C HIS A 204 9.26 4.16 -13.31
N TRP A 205 9.07 3.92 -14.61
CA TRP A 205 9.26 2.59 -15.23
C TRP A 205 10.66 2.00 -14.97
N PHE A 206 11.69 2.84 -14.86
CA PHE A 206 13.08 2.47 -14.59
C PHE A 206 13.39 2.26 -13.09
N ASN A 207 12.49 2.67 -12.20
CA ASN A 207 12.74 2.70 -10.76
C ASN A 207 12.30 1.38 -10.08
N PRO A 208 13.23 0.58 -9.52
CA PRO A 208 12.88 -0.66 -8.82
C PRO A 208 11.96 -0.44 -7.61
N LEU A 209 12.06 0.71 -6.93
CA LEU A 209 11.17 1.04 -5.80
C LEU A 209 9.72 1.20 -6.24
N ALA A 210 9.46 1.66 -7.46
CA ALA A 210 8.10 1.78 -7.98
C ALA A 210 7.47 0.41 -8.22
N TRP A 211 8.24 -0.56 -8.74
CA TRP A 211 7.80 -1.94 -8.92
C TRP A 211 7.53 -2.66 -7.58
N LEU A 212 8.38 -2.44 -6.58
CA LEU A 212 8.14 -2.93 -5.22
C LEU A 212 6.91 -2.27 -4.59
N SER A 213 6.74 -0.96 -4.83
CA SER A 213 5.59 -0.18 -4.36
C SER A 213 4.28 -0.65 -4.97
N TRP A 214 4.28 -1.00 -6.26
CA TRP A 214 3.11 -1.58 -6.93
C TRP A 214 2.64 -2.86 -6.22
N SER A 215 3.53 -3.81 -5.99
CA SER A 215 3.20 -5.07 -5.29
C SER A 215 2.73 -4.81 -3.86
N ALA A 216 3.37 -3.89 -3.15
CA ALA A 216 3.02 -3.51 -1.79
C ALA A 216 1.63 -2.83 -1.72
N PHE A 217 1.35 -1.90 -2.64
CA PHE A 217 0.07 -1.21 -2.79
C PHE A 217 -1.07 -2.20 -3.07
N ARG A 218 -0.87 -3.15 -3.98
CA ARG A 218 -1.86 -4.20 -4.28
C ARG A 218 -2.19 -5.02 -3.03
N LEU A 219 -1.19 -5.41 -2.25
CA LEU A 219 -1.41 -6.14 -0.99
C LEU A 219 -2.15 -5.30 0.06
N ASP A 220 -1.84 -4.01 0.19
CA ASP A 220 -2.53 -3.13 1.12
C ASP A 220 -3.98 -2.85 0.69
N GLN A 221 -4.25 -2.81 -0.62
CA GLN A 221 -5.61 -2.75 -1.16
C GLN A 221 -6.43 -3.99 -0.79
N GLU A 222 -5.88 -5.20 -0.96
CA GLU A 222 -6.54 -6.45 -0.58
C GLU A 222 -6.87 -6.49 0.91
N LYS A 223 -5.92 -6.11 1.78
CA LYS A 223 -6.15 -6.03 3.23
C LYS A 223 -7.21 -4.99 3.59
N CYS A 224 -7.23 -3.86 2.89
CA CYS A 224 -8.25 -2.83 3.08
C CYS A 224 -9.63 -3.36 2.65
N CYS A 225 -9.71 -4.08 1.55
CA CYS A 225 -10.93 -4.75 1.08
C CYS A 225 -11.43 -5.79 2.08
N ASP A 226 -10.56 -6.71 2.52
CA ASP A 226 -10.84 -7.72 3.56
C ASP A 226 -11.42 -7.07 4.81
N ALA A 227 -10.84 -5.94 5.22
CA ALA A 227 -11.29 -5.17 6.37
C ALA A 227 -12.68 -4.54 6.15
N ARG A 228 -12.99 -4.03 4.94
CA ARG A 228 -14.33 -3.49 4.65
C ARG A 228 -15.39 -4.58 4.67
N VAL A 229 -15.13 -5.73 4.05
CA VAL A 229 -16.05 -6.87 4.01
C VAL A 229 -16.36 -7.37 5.42
N THR A 230 -15.36 -7.41 6.30
CA THR A 230 -15.50 -7.97 7.66
C THR A 230 -15.76 -6.92 8.75
N ALA A 231 -16.02 -5.66 8.39
CA ALA A 231 -16.17 -4.56 9.34
C ALA A 231 -17.35 -4.74 10.32
N GLN A 232 -18.41 -5.42 9.88
CA GLN A 232 -19.60 -5.71 10.69
C GLN A 232 -19.82 -7.21 10.93
N ALA A 233 -18.87 -8.05 10.51
CA ALA A 233 -18.92 -9.49 10.72
C ALA A 233 -18.70 -9.80 12.21
N ASP A 234 -19.46 -10.77 12.74
CA ASP A 234 -19.19 -11.37 14.03
C ASP A 234 -17.96 -12.30 13.97
N GLY A 235 -17.65 -12.99 15.07
CA GLY A 235 -16.49 -13.88 15.14
C GLY A 235 -16.57 -15.06 14.17
N GLU A 236 -17.76 -15.63 14.02
CA GLU A 236 -18.02 -16.81 13.21
C GLU A 236 -17.99 -16.48 11.71
N ASP A 237 -18.69 -15.43 11.29
CA ASP A 237 -18.72 -14.94 9.90
C ASP A 237 -17.32 -14.49 9.45
N ARG A 238 -16.54 -13.87 10.34
CA ARG A 238 -15.15 -13.51 10.06
C ARG A 238 -14.24 -14.73 9.90
N ALA A 239 -14.44 -15.78 10.70
CA ALA A 239 -13.71 -17.03 10.57
C ALA A 239 -14.06 -17.76 9.27
N LEU A 240 -15.34 -17.81 8.92
CA LEU A 240 -15.82 -18.37 7.66
C LEU A 240 -15.25 -17.61 6.46
N TYR A 241 -15.22 -16.28 6.52
CA TYR A 241 -14.56 -15.45 5.53
C TYR A 241 -13.07 -15.79 5.39
N ALA A 242 -12.34 -15.87 6.50
CA ALA A 242 -10.92 -16.21 6.50
C ALA A 242 -10.63 -17.59 5.90
N ALA A 243 -11.47 -18.59 6.23
CA ALA A 243 -11.40 -19.93 5.66
C ALA A 243 -11.71 -19.92 4.15
N THR A 244 -12.73 -19.17 3.73
CA THR A 244 -13.11 -18.99 2.31
C THR A 244 -11.96 -18.37 1.52
N LEU A 245 -11.34 -17.31 2.06
CA LEU A 245 -10.19 -16.65 1.45
C LEU A 245 -9.01 -17.62 1.28
N ALA A 246 -8.68 -18.37 2.32
CA ALA A 246 -7.63 -19.38 2.26
C ALA A 246 -7.95 -20.46 1.21
N LYS A 247 -9.20 -20.94 1.16
CA LYS A 247 -9.66 -21.93 0.18
C LYS A 247 -9.57 -21.41 -1.25
N ALA A 248 -9.93 -20.16 -1.52
CA ALA A 248 -9.78 -19.58 -2.85
C ALA A 248 -8.31 -19.53 -3.30
N VAL A 249 -7.40 -19.07 -2.42
CA VAL A 249 -5.97 -18.91 -2.74
C VAL A 249 -5.19 -20.23 -2.75
N ILE A 250 -5.65 -21.24 -2.01
CA ILE A 250 -5.00 -22.56 -1.88
C ILE A 250 -5.69 -23.63 -2.74
N GLY A 251 -6.87 -23.35 -3.29
CA GLY A 251 -7.67 -24.31 -4.04
C GLY A 251 -7.02 -24.82 -5.35
N PRO A 252 -7.63 -25.81 -6.00
CA PRO A 252 -7.12 -26.43 -7.22
C PRO A 252 -6.88 -25.42 -8.36
N GLY A 253 -7.71 -24.38 -8.45
CA GLY A 253 -7.55 -23.32 -9.45
C GLY A 253 -6.22 -22.58 -9.35
N SER A 254 -5.71 -22.29 -8.15
CA SER A 254 -4.53 -21.44 -7.96
C SER A 254 -3.19 -22.19 -8.10
N ARG A 255 -3.20 -23.44 -8.58
CA ARG A 255 -2.02 -24.33 -8.70
C ARG A 255 -0.91 -23.72 -9.55
N THR A 256 -1.22 -23.16 -10.72
CA THR A 256 -0.22 -22.56 -11.62
C THR A 256 0.48 -21.36 -10.97
N LEU A 257 -0.28 -20.48 -10.31
CA LEU A 257 0.28 -19.31 -9.63
C LEU A 257 1.15 -19.70 -8.43
N ARG A 258 0.77 -20.76 -7.70
CA ARG A 258 1.58 -21.31 -6.61
C ARG A 258 2.85 -22.00 -7.08
N LEU A 259 2.86 -22.61 -8.27
CA LEU A 259 4.07 -23.22 -8.82
C LEU A 259 5.11 -22.17 -9.24
N VAL A 260 4.64 -21.05 -9.81
CA VAL A 260 5.50 -19.98 -10.32
C VAL A 260 5.98 -19.03 -9.22
N ALA A 261 5.14 -18.73 -8.23
CA ALA A 261 5.44 -17.75 -7.18
C ALA A 261 4.96 -18.18 -5.77
N PRO A 262 5.38 -19.36 -5.26
CA PRO A 262 4.86 -19.93 -4.02
C PRO A 262 5.06 -19.00 -2.81
N MET A 263 6.23 -18.40 -2.69
CA MET A 263 6.56 -17.54 -1.56
C MET A 263 5.76 -16.25 -1.51
N ILE A 264 5.46 -15.65 -2.67
CA ILE A 264 4.69 -14.40 -2.75
C ILE A 264 3.25 -14.67 -2.35
N VAL A 265 2.62 -15.69 -2.95
CA VAL A 265 1.23 -16.07 -2.65
C VAL A 265 1.04 -16.43 -1.17
N GLN A 266 1.98 -17.22 -0.60
CA GLN A 266 1.91 -17.59 0.82
C GLN A 266 2.10 -16.40 1.76
N LYS A 267 3.04 -15.51 1.46
CA LYS A 267 3.30 -14.31 2.25
C LYS A 267 2.09 -13.37 2.24
N ASP A 268 1.50 -13.15 1.07
CA ASP A 268 0.35 -12.25 0.92
C ASP A 268 -0.88 -12.80 1.65
N LEU A 269 -1.17 -14.10 1.49
CA LEU A 269 -2.26 -14.75 2.22
C LEU A 269 -2.05 -14.67 3.73
N LYS A 270 -0.84 -14.95 4.22
CA LYS A 270 -0.51 -14.84 5.64
C LYS A 270 -0.73 -13.42 6.16
N GLU A 271 -0.28 -12.40 5.43
CA GLU A 271 -0.44 -11.02 5.85
C GLU A 271 -1.92 -10.57 5.87
N ARG A 272 -2.75 -11.08 4.95
CA ARG A 272 -4.21 -10.86 4.96
C ARG A 272 -4.89 -11.52 6.15
N LEU A 273 -4.58 -12.79 6.42
CA LEU A 273 -5.15 -13.55 7.55
C LEU A 273 -4.75 -12.97 8.91
N ILE A 274 -3.52 -12.48 9.07
CA ILE A 274 -3.09 -11.81 10.30
C ILE A 274 -3.93 -10.55 10.55
N MET A 275 -4.20 -9.75 9.51
CA MET A 275 -4.98 -8.51 9.64
C MET A 275 -6.45 -8.78 9.98
N LEU A 276 -7.01 -9.90 9.55
CA LEU A 276 -8.37 -10.31 9.91
C LEU A 276 -8.51 -10.64 11.42
N LYS A 277 -7.43 -10.98 12.12
CA LYS A 277 -7.48 -11.28 13.56
C LYS A 277 -7.65 -10.04 14.44
N ASP A 278 -7.17 -8.89 13.98
CA ASP A 278 -7.18 -7.67 14.76
C ASP A 278 -8.51 -6.91 14.62
N ALA A 279 -9.53 -7.34 15.37
CA ALA A 279 -10.81 -6.61 15.50
C ALA A 279 -10.62 -5.15 15.99
N ARG A 280 -9.47 -4.85 16.60
CA ARG A 280 -9.05 -3.51 17.02
C ARG A 280 -8.68 -2.57 15.87
N ALA A 281 -8.46 -3.09 14.66
CA ALA A 281 -8.18 -2.30 13.45
C ALA A 281 -9.39 -1.46 12.98
N PHE A 282 -10.56 -1.65 13.59
CA PHE A 282 -11.83 -1.00 13.23
C PHE A 282 -12.28 0.08 14.21
N SER A 283 -11.42 0.45 15.16
CA SER A 283 -11.69 1.53 16.11
C SER A 283 -11.86 2.87 15.38
N ARG A 284 -13.06 3.47 15.47
CA ARG A 284 -13.37 4.80 14.92
C ARG A 284 -12.37 5.89 15.34
N PRO A 285 -12.00 6.04 16.63
CA PRO A 285 -11.05 7.08 17.02
C PRO A 285 -9.63 6.84 16.48
N ARG A 286 -9.16 5.58 16.40
CA ARG A 286 -7.86 5.28 15.78
C ARG A 286 -7.85 5.55 14.28
N THR A 287 -8.95 5.24 13.59
CA THR A 287 -9.10 5.56 12.17
C THR A 287 -9.07 7.07 11.95
N ALA A 288 -9.79 7.84 12.76
CA ALA A 288 -9.78 9.31 12.68
C ALA A 288 -8.39 9.90 12.95
N ALA A 289 -7.70 9.43 13.99
CA ALA A 289 -6.33 9.83 14.30
C ALA A 289 -5.36 9.48 13.16
N GLY A 290 -5.52 8.30 12.55
CA GLY A 290 -4.74 7.89 11.38
C GLY A 290 -4.99 8.77 10.15
N ILE A 291 -6.25 9.12 9.87
CA ILE A 291 -6.60 10.04 8.77
C ILE A 291 -5.96 11.41 9.00
N PHE A 292 -6.05 11.95 10.22
CA PHE A 292 -5.41 13.22 10.57
C PHE A 292 -3.89 13.15 10.41
N GLY A 293 -3.26 12.08 10.89
CA GLY A 293 -1.81 11.85 10.73
C GLY A 293 -1.39 11.77 9.26
N ILE A 294 -2.16 11.10 8.40
CA ILE A 294 -1.91 11.08 6.94
C ILE A 294 -2.08 12.47 6.35
N GLY A 295 -3.11 13.22 6.73
CA GLY A 295 -3.32 14.60 6.26
C GLY A 295 -2.11 15.48 6.61
N LEU A 296 -1.58 15.36 7.82
CA LEU A 296 -0.38 16.07 8.25
C LEU A 296 0.87 15.63 7.48
N LEU A 297 1.07 14.32 7.27
CA LEU A 297 2.19 13.79 6.49
C LEU A 297 2.14 14.20 5.02
N LEU A 298 0.94 14.22 4.44
CA LEU A 298 0.71 14.66 3.07
C LEU A 298 1.01 16.15 2.96
N ALA A 299 0.48 16.98 3.86
CA ALA A 299 0.73 18.42 3.86
C ALA A 299 2.23 18.75 4.04
N THR A 300 2.86 18.18 5.07
CA THR A 300 4.29 18.41 5.35
C THR A 300 5.19 17.85 4.25
N GLY A 301 4.90 16.65 3.75
CA GLY A 301 5.65 16.04 2.64
C GLY A 301 5.55 16.83 1.34
N LEU A 302 4.35 17.32 0.98
CA LEU A 302 4.17 18.16 -0.21
C LEU A 302 4.86 19.51 -0.07
N ILE A 303 4.76 20.17 1.09
CA ILE A 303 5.46 21.44 1.34
C ILE A 303 6.98 21.26 1.30
N ALA A 304 7.51 20.24 1.99
CA ALA A 304 8.95 20.01 2.07
C ALA A 304 9.59 19.60 0.74
N THR A 305 8.80 19.09 -0.22
CA THR A 305 9.28 18.65 -1.53
C THR A 305 8.75 19.49 -2.69
N ALA A 306 8.14 20.63 -2.38
CA ALA A 306 7.66 21.59 -3.37
C ALA A 306 8.86 22.18 -4.14
N THR A 307 8.87 22.02 -5.45
CA THR A 307 9.82 22.72 -6.30
C THR A 307 9.34 24.17 -6.44
N VAL A 308 10.11 25.11 -5.90
CA VAL A 308 9.82 26.55 -5.97
C VAL A 308 10.63 27.17 -7.10
N VAL A 309 9.95 27.66 -8.13
CA VAL A 309 10.59 28.43 -9.21
C VAL A 309 10.50 29.92 -8.85
N PRO A 310 11.61 30.68 -8.81
CA PRO A 310 11.56 32.10 -8.51
C PRO A 310 10.74 32.84 -9.56
N ALA A 311 9.85 33.73 -9.13
CA ALA A 311 9.17 34.64 -10.03
C ALA A 311 10.23 35.53 -10.69
N ILE A 312 10.33 35.49 -12.03
CA ILE A 312 11.11 36.47 -12.77
C ILE A 312 10.38 37.80 -12.58
N ALA A 313 10.91 38.67 -11.73
CA ALA A 313 10.50 40.06 -11.73
C ALA A 313 10.79 40.57 -13.15
N ALA A 314 9.75 41.06 -13.84
CA ALA A 314 9.96 41.81 -15.05
C ALA A 314 10.91 42.95 -14.69
N GLN A 315 12.16 42.87 -15.12
CA GLN A 315 12.97 44.06 -15.24
C GLN A 315 12.30 44.85 -16.35
N ASP A 316 11.41 45.76 -15.97
CA ASP A 316 11.11 46.90 -16.81
C ASP A 316 12.47 47.53 -17.11
N GLY A 317 12.92 47.37 -18.35
CA GLY A 317 14.07 48.08 -18.93
C GLY A 317 13.78 49.57 -19.07
N GLY A 318 13.07 50.17 -18.11
CA GLY A 318 12.96 51.59 -17.91
C GLY A 318 14.31 52.09 -17.46
N GLN A 319 15.08 52.54 -18.44
CA GLN A 319 16.15 53.50 -18.31
C GLN A 319 15.76 54.51 -17.21
N SER A 320 16.38 54.39 -16.04
CA SER A 320 16.23 55.38 -14.97
C SER A 320 16.96 56.62 -15.47
N ASP A 321 16.22 57.48 -16.18
CA ASP A 321 16.65 58.84 -16.41
C ASP A 321 16.88 59.47 -15.03
N ALA A 322 18.14 59.68 -14.73
CA ALA A 322 18.58 60.35 -13.52
C ALA A 322 17.94 61.75 -13.46
N ILE A 323 16.88 61.88 -12.66
CA ILE A 323 16.40 63.19 -12.23
C ILE A 323 17.51 63.78 -11.34
N PRO A 324 18.06 64.97 -11.65
CA PRO A 324 19.05 65.59 -10.78
C PRO A 324 18.44 65.86 -9.40
N GLN A 325 19.06 65.31 -8.34
CA GLN A 325 18.65 65.64 -6.97
C GLN A 325 18.84 67.14 -6.70
N PRO A 326 17.82 67.85 -6.17
CA PRO A 326 18.01 69.19 -5.65
C PRO A 326 18.96 69.18 -4.43
N PRO A 327 19.77 70.23 -4.21
CA PRO A 327 20.79 70.24 -3.17
C PRO A 327 20.19 70.10 -1.76
N GLN A 328 20.83 69.28 -0.93
CA GLN A 328 20.37 69.03 0.45
C GLN A 328 20.45 70.30 1.32
N PRO A 329 19.42 70.59 2.14
CA PRO A 329 19.50 71.64 3.15
C PRO A 329 20.51 71.26 4.26
N PRO A 330 21.19 72.23 4.87
CA PRO A 330 22.17 71.96 5.93
C PRO A 330 21.53 71.38 7.20
N LEU A 331 22.27 70.49 7.86
CA LEU A 331 21.85 69.75 9.05
C LEU A 331 21.59 70.69 10.25
N PRO A 332 20.49 70.50 11.00
CA PRO A 332 20.26 71.22 12.25
C PRO A 332 21.20 70.75 13.38
N PRO A 333 21.54 71.62 14.36
CA PRO A 333 22.48 71.30 15.43
C PRO A 333 21.91 70.26 16.41
N MET A 334 22.83 69.44 16.93
CA MET A 334 22.59 68.30 17.81
C MET A 334 22.04 68.75 19.18
N ALA A 335 20.84 68.28 19.54
CA ALA A 335 20.24 68.53 20.85
C ALA A 335 20.83 67.59 21.93
N PRO A 336 20.88 68.01 23.22
CA PRO A 336 21.59 67.30 24.28
C PRO A 336 20.90 65.99 24.70
N ALA A 337 21.71 65.01 25.12
CA ALA A 337 21.24 63.73 25.64
C ALA A 337 20.41 63.90 26.93
N ALA A 338 19.21 63.32 26.94
CA ALA A 338 18.35 63.24 28.11
C ALA A 338 18.70 62.02 29.00
N PRO A 339 18.55 62.13 30.33
CA PRO A 339 19.11 61.17 31.29
C PRO A 339 18.28 59.90 31.47
N THR A 340 18.98 58.85 31.89
CA THR A 340 18.49 57.54 32.31
C THR A 340 17.50 57.67 33.48
N ALA A 341 16.33 57.02 33.38
CA ALA A 341 15.37 56.91 34.46
C ALA A 341 15.03 55.44 34.76
N SER A 342 14.94 55.17 36.06
CA SER A 342 14.95 53.88 36.75
C SER A 342 13.76 52.94 36.51
N ALA A 343 14.05 51.68 36.83
CA ALA A 343 13.15 50.54 36.96
C ALA A 343 11.94 50.77 37.89
N VAL A 344 10.80 50.20 37.52
CA VAL A 344 9.61 49.97 38.37
C VAL A 344 9.01 48.60 38.02
N PRO A 345 8.47 47.83 38.98
CA PRO A 345 8.44 46.37 38.95
C PRO A 345 7.14 45.75 38.38
N THR A 346 7.24 44.45 38.07
CA THR A 346 6.17 43.56 37.60
C THR A 346 5.06 43.32 38.63
N PRO A 347 3.77 43.35 38.22
CA PRO A 347 2.65 42.88 39.05
C PRO A 347 2.40 41.35 38.93
N PRO A 348 1.74 40.73 39.93
CA PRO A 348 1.79 39.28 40.17
C PRO A 348 0.70 38.46 39.46
N ASN A 349 0.94 37.14 39.39
CA ASN A 349 0.04 36.11 38.85
C ASN A 349 -1.31 36.06 39.56
N ALA A 350 -2.39 35.86 38.79
CA ALA A 350 -3.74 35.61 39.28
C ALA A 350 -4.02 34.09 39.48
N PRO A 351 -4.79 33.71 40.52
CA PRO A 351 -5.04 32.32 40.93
C PRO A 351 -6.17 31.61 40.14
N PRO A 352 -6.27 30.26 40.20
CA PRO A 352 -7.31 29.47 39.52
C PRO A 352 -8.55 29.24 40.40
N ALA A 353 -9.74 29.13 39.81
CA ALA A 353 -10.96 28.67 40.46
C ALA A 353 -12.06 28.25 39.42
N PRO A 354 -13.18 27.60 39.79
CA PRO A 354 -13.40 26.15 39.65
C PRO A 354 -14.77 25.80 38.95
N PRO A 355 -15.30 24.55 38.97
CA PRO A 355 -16.16 23.97 37.92
C PRO A 355 -17.67 23.96 38.22
N THR A 356 -18.52 23.74 37.19
CA THR A 356 -19.87 23.09 37.15
C THR A 356 -20.53 23.40 35.78
N ALA A 357 -21.49 22.68 35.18
CA ALA A 357 -22.33 21.53 35.49
C ALA A 357 -22.85 20.91 34.16
N GLN A 358 -23.56 19.79 34.28
CA GLN A 358 -24.09 18.89 33.25
C GLN A 358 -25.41 19.35 32.59
N ASP A 359 -25.91 18.44 31.72
CA ASP A 359 -27.21 18.30 31.05
C ASP A 359 -27.36 19.05 29.72
N GLY A 360 -27.79 18.45 28.61
CA GLY A 360 -28.27 17.11 28.29
C GLY A 360 -29.10 17.24 27.00
N ASP A 361 -28.94 16.34 26.02
CA ASP A 361 -29.99 16.08 25.03
C ASP A 361 -29.82 14.69 24.41
N MET A 362 -30.94 13.96 24.36
CA MET A 362 -31.07 12.54 24.03
C MET A 362 -31.63 12.37 22.62
N GLY A 363 -30.91 11.66 21.76
CA GLY A 363 -31.43 11.17 20.48
C GLY A 363 -31.78 9.68 20.56
N GLU A 364 -33.06 9.34 20.56
CA GLU A 364 -33.60 7.97 20.49
C GLU A 364 -33.15 7.23 19.21
N ARG A 365 -32.87 5.92 19.33
CA ARG A 365 -32.78 5.02 18.17
C ARG A 365 -33.46 3.68 18.46
N HIS A 366 -34.38 3.29 17.58
CA HIS A 366 -35.06 2.00 17.60
C HIS A 366 -34.19 0.91 16.94
N VAL A 367 -34.04 -0.24 17.59
CA VAL A 367 -33.44 -1.43 16.99
C VAL A 367 -34.44 -2.58 17.07
N MET A 368 -34.84 -3.11 15.90
CA MET A 368 -35.59 -4.35 15.80
C MET A 368 -34.62 -5.53 15.77
N ILE A 369 -34.78 -6.46 16.69
CA ILE A 369 -34.07 -7.75 16.67
C ILE A 369 -35.12 -8.83 16.39
N VAL A 370 -34.92 -9.57 15.30
CA VAL A 370 -35.72 -10.74 14.95
C VAL A 370 -34.91 -11.97 15.32
N LEU A 371 -35.29 -12.64 16.40
CA LEU A 371 -34.74 -13.96 16.74
C LEU A 371 -35.62 -15.04 16.12
N LYS A 372 -34.97 -16.10 15.64
CA LYS A 372 -35.61 -17.21 14.94
C LYS A 372 -35.13 -18.50 15.57
N GLU A 373 -35.95 -19.05 16.45
CA GLU A 373 -35.86 -20.45 16.87
C GLU A 373 -37.18 -21.13 16.48
N ASP A 374 -37.06 -22.26 15.78
CA ASP A 374 -38.11 -23.24 15.50
C ASP A 374 -39.43 -22.74 14.87
N GLY A 375 -39.31 -22.09 13.72
CA GLY A 375 -40.36 -22.14 12.69
C GLY A 375 -41.67 -21.37 12.97
N LYS A 376 -41.82 -20.68 14.10
CA LYS A 376 -42.93 -19.73 14.34
C LYS A 376 -42.41 -18.36 14.78
N ARG A 377 -42.86 -17.31 14.10
CA ARG A 377 -42.55 -15.90 14.41
C ARG A 377 -43.42 -15.42 15.56
N THR A 378 -42.83 -15.14 16.71
CA THR A 378 -43.45 -14.36 17.79
C THR A 378 -42.67 -13.05 17.94
N VAL A 379 -43.37 -11.93 17.79
CA VAL A 379 -42.82 -10.57 17.94
C VAL A 379 -43.07 -10.14 19.38
N GLU A 380 -42.03 -10.10 20.21
CA GLU A 380 -42.13 -9.50 21.54
C GLU A 380 -41.48 -8.12 21.55
N ARG A 381 -42.28 -7.10 21.91
CA ARG A 381 -41.88 -5.70 21.91
C ARG A 381 -41.43 -5.34 23.32
N ARG A 382 -40.14 -5.50 23.63
CA ARG A 382 -39.60 -5.11 24.94
C ARG A 382 -39.09 -3.68 24.92
N ILE A 383 -39.67 -2.83 25.76
CA ILE A 383 -39.20 -1.47 26.05
C ILE A 383 -38.09 -1.60 27.10
N VAL A 384 -36.85 -1.29 26.74
CA VAL A 384 -35.76 -1.19 27.71
C VAL A 384 -35.52 0.29 27.97
N ARG A 385 -35.92 0.75 29.17
CA ARG A 385 -35.53 2.05 29.72
C ARG A 385 -34.14 1.85 30.35
N GLY A 386 -33.10 2.36 29.71
CA GLY A 386 -31.74 2.28 30.25
C GLY A 386 -31.60 3.16 31.49
N GLY A 387 -31.44 2.52 32.65
CA GLY A 387 -30.92 3.17 33.85
C GLY A 387 -29.39 3.26 33.80
N PRO A 388 -28.76 4.09 34.64
CA PRO A 388 -27.32 4.29 34.62
C PRO A 388 -26.60 3.07 35.21
N GLY A 389 -25.67 2.49 34.44
CA GLY A 389 -24.79 1.43 34.90
C GLY A 389 -24.99 0.10 34.17
N GLU A 390 -24.59 0.05 32.91
CA GLU A 390 -24.19 -1.22 32.30
C GLU A 390 -22.82 -1.00 31.65
N ALA A 391 -21.83 -1.70 32.20
CA ALA A 391 -20.42 -1.48 31.91
C ALA A 391 -20.15 -1.72 30.42
N VAL A 392 -19.43 -0.80 29.78
CA VAL A 392 -18.67 -1.12 28.57
C VAL A 392 -17.85 -2.37 28.90
N PRO A 393 -17.96 -3.47 28.13
CA PRO A 393 -17.19 -4.67 28.39
C PRO A 393 -15.72 -4.30 28.54
N SER A 394 -15.12 -4.74 29.63
CA SER A 394 -13.72 -4.42 29.95
C SER A 394 -12.82 -4.84 28.78
N GLU A 395 -11.67 -4.19 28.63
CA GLU A 395 -10.70 -4.57 27.57
C GLU A 395 -10.32 -6.07 27.64
N ALA A 396 -10.45 -6.68 28.83
CA ALA A 396 -10.27 -8.11 29.05
C ALA A 396 -11.42 -8.98 28.49
N GLU A 397 -12.68 -8.55 28.61
CA GLU A 397 -13.85 -9.24 28.03
C GLU A 397 -13.88 -9.13 26.50
N ILE A 398 -13.51 -7.95 25.96
CA ILE A 398 -13.35 -7.77 24.51
C ILE A 398 -12.20 -8.65 23.99
N ARG A 399 -11.09 -8.76 24.74
CA ARG A 399 -9.97 -9.64 24.39
C ARG A 399 -10.34 -11.13 24.50
N ALA A 400 -11.29 -11.49 25.37
CA ALA A 400 -11.79 -12.86 25.50
C ALA A 400 -12.69 -13.30 24.33
N MET A 401 -13.39 -12.35 23.69
CA MET A 401 -14.21 -12.59 22.49
C MET A 401 -13.41 -12.62 21.17
N ILE A 402 -12.09 -12.39 21.20
CA ILE A 402 -11.23 -12.45 20.02
C ILE A 402 -10.66 -13.87 19.88
N PRO A 403 -10.96 -14.60 18.79
CA PRO A 403 -10.47 -15.96 18.60
C PRO A 403 -8.94 -16.00 18.45
N GLU A 404 -8.29 -16.79 19.30
CA GLU A 404 -6.84 -16.98 19.28
C GLU A 404 -6.44 -18.03 18.22
N ILE A 405 -6.20 -17.57 16.98
CA ILE A 405 -5.75 -18.46 15.90
C ILE A 405 -4.29 -18.85 16.13
N ASP A 406 -4.05 -20.10 16.49
CA ASP A 406 -2.74 -20.71 16.73
C ASP A 406 -2.22 -21.35 15.44
N ILE A 407 -1.28 -20.66 14.76
CA ILE A 407 -0.70 -21.08 13.48
C ILE A 407 0.37 -22.17 13.69
N ALA A 408 0.75 -22.50 14.94
CA ALA A 408 1.90 -23.35 15.23
C ALA A 408 1.62 -24.87 15.18
N ARG A 409 0.35 -25.33 15.10
CA ARG A 409 0.00 -26.76 15.07
C ARG A 409 -0.42 -27.24 13.67
N MET A 410 0.54 -27.36 12.76
CA MET A 410 0.40 -28.01 11.44
C MET A 410 0.52 -29.57 11.48
N LYS A 411 0.38 -30.23 12.64
CA LYS A 411 0.58 -31.69 12.79
C LYS A 411 -0.61 -32.40 13.45
N GLY A 412 -1.83 -32.18 12.94
CA GLY A 412 -3.04 -32.90 13.35
C GLY A 412 -3.70 -33.60 12.15
N LYS A 413 -4.50 -34.66 12.41
CA LYS A 413 -5.15 -35.51 11.39
C LYS A 413 -5.93 -34.65 10.37
N CYS A 414 -5.48 -34.69 9.12
CA CYS A 414 -6.10 -33.98 7.98
C CYS A 414 -7.13 -34.90 7.29
N ASP A 415 -8.28 -34.33 6.92
CA ASP A 415 -9.22 -34.92 5.96
C ASP A 415 -8.84 -34.45 4.54
N VAL A 416 -8.84 -35.39 3.59
CA VAL A 416 -8.38 -35.22 2.19
C VAL A 416 -9.32 -34.34 1.37
N THR A 417 -10.58 -34.19 1.80
CA THR A 417 -11.62 -33.50 1.01
C THR A 417 -11.70 -32.00 1.24
N ASN A 418 -11.12 -31.46 2.32
CA ASN A 418 -11.16 -30.03 2.61
C ASN A 418 -9.76 -29.49 2.96
N PRO A 419 -9.09 -28.73 2.06
CA PRO A 419 -7.71 -28.27 2.26
C PRO A 419 -7.56 -27.27 3.40
N VAL A 420 -8.67 -26.71 3.86
CA VAL A 420 -8.76 -25.80 5.01
C VAL A 420 -9.77 -26.41 5.98
N ILE A 421 -9.29 -26.87 7.13
CA ILE A 421 -10.15 -27.38 8.21
C ILE A 421 -10.23 -26.28 9.26
N THR A 422 -11.46 -25.88 9.58
CA THR A 422 -11.72 -24.95 10.69
C THR A 422 -12.18 -25.80 11.87
N GLU A 423 -11.36 -25.89 12.90
CA GLU A 423 -11.75 -26.51 14.17
C GLU A 423 -12.07 -25.41 15.18
N THR A 424 -13.30 -25.41 15.68
CA THR A 424 -13.69 -24.58 16.82
C THR A 424 -13.59 -25.44 18.07
N SER A 425 -12.62 -25.17 18.94
CA SER A 425 -12.54 -25.81 20.26
C SER A 425 -12.96 -24.81 21.33
N ALA A 426 -14.03 -25.11 22.06
CA ALA A 426 -14.36 -24.43 23.30
C ALA A 426 -13.27 -24.76 24.34
N SER A 427 -12.65 -23.74 24.92
CA SER A 427 -11.71 -23.95 26.03
C SER A 427 -12.47 -24.43 27.26
N GLU A 428 -11.95 -25.44 27.97
CA GLU A 428 -12.51 -26.00 29.23
C GLU A 428 -12.73 -24.97 30.35
N ASN A 429 -12.22 -23.74 30.21
CA ASN A 429 -12.51 -22.61 31.10
C ASN A 429 -13.38 -21.55 30.39
N GLY A 430 -14.60 -21.95 29.98
CA GLY A 430 -15.82 -21.13 29.94
C GLY A 430 -15.88 -19.78 29.22
N ASN A 431 -14.81 -19.25 28.58
CA ASN A 431 -14.87 -17.91 27.97
C ASN A 431 -13.91 -17.69 26.80
N ARG A 432 -13.44 -18.75 26.14
CA ARG A 432 -12.60 -18.65 24.93
C ARG A 432 -13.04 -19.63 23.87
N GLU A 433 -13.55 -19.09 22.77
CA GLU A 433 -13.75 -19.82 21.52
C GLU A 433 -12.44 -19.81 20.73
N LYS A 434 -11.72 -20.95 20.71
CA LYS A 434 -10.47 -21.07 19.96
C LYS A 434 -10.79 -21.58 18.56
N ILE A 435 -10.73 -20.70 17.57
CA ILE A 435 -10.87 -21.06 16.16
C ILE A 435 -9.49 -21.37 15.58
N ILE A 436 -9.25 -22.65 15.30
CA ILE A 436 -8.02 -23.18 14.72
C ILE A 436 -8.25 -23.39 13.22
N ILE A 437 -7.68 -22.52 12.39
CA ILE A 437 -7.63 -22.73 10.94
C ILE A 437 -6.41 -23.61 10.64
N ARG A 438 -6.63 -24.90 10.35
CA ARG A 438 -5.59 -25.83 9.89
C ARG A 438 -5.53 -25.83 8.37
N MET A 439 -4.36 -25.50 7.84
CA MET A 439 -4.05 -25.58 6.41
C MET A 439 -3.33 -26.91 6.15
N CYS A 440 -3.99 -27.83 5.47
CA CYS A 440 -3.37 -29.08 5.05
C CYS A 440 -2.72 -28.84 3.69
N GLY A 441 -1.41 -28.57 3.71
CA GLY A 441 -0.60 -28.64 2.50
C GLY A 441 -0.64 -30.07 1.97
N ASP A 442 -1.00 -30.20 0.71
CA ASP A 442 -1.13 -31.48 0.02
C ASP A 442 0.12 -32.35 0.25
N ARG A 443 -0.07 -33.53 0.86
CA ARG A 443 1.00 -34.53 1.07
C ARG A 443 1.61 -34.94 -0.27
N GLU A 444 0.82 -34.89 -1.34
CA GLU A 444 1.26 -35.12 -2.70
C GLU A 444 2.11 -33.96 -3.19
N MET A 445 1.69 -32.70 -3.02
CA MET A 445 2.46 -31.52 -3.44
C MET A 445 3.78 -31.34 -2.66
N ALA A 446 3.83 -31.70 -1.38
CA ALA A 446 5.08 -31.75 -0.60
C ALA A 446 5.99 -32.90 -1.06
N ARG A 447 5.43 -34.04 -1.49
CA ARG A 447 6.19 -35.14 -2.10
C ARG A 447 6.69 -34.77 -3.50
N THR A 448 5.86 -34.15 -4.35
CA THR A 448 6.23 -33.72 -5.70
C THR A 448 7.29 -32.61 -5.65
N ALA A 449 7.15 -31.62 -4.78
CA ALA A 449 8.16 -30.57 -4.63
C ALA A 449 9.50 -31.12 -4.11
N ARG A 450 9.48 -32.12 -3.23
CA ARG A 450 10.69 -32.82 -2.77
C ARG A 450 11.27 -33.73 -3.85
N ALA A 451 10.44 -34.42 -4.62
CA ALA A 451 10.88 -35.23 -5.75
C ALA A 451 11.58 -34.36 -6.81
N SER A 452 10.98 -33.22 -7.20
CA SER A 452 11.63 -32.26 -8.11
C SER A 452 12.90 -31.65 -7.53
N ALA A 453 12.97 -31.41 -6.21
CA ALA A 453 14.21 -30.93 -5.57
C ALA A 453 15.31 -32.01 -5.56
N ILE A 454 14.96 -33.28 -5.35
CA ILE A 454 15.88 -34.41 -5.45
C ILE A 454 16.38 -34.58 -6.88
N ASP A 455 15.50 -34.43 -7.88
CA ASP A 455 15.89 -34.53 -9.29
C ASP A 455 16.82 -33.38 -9.70
N GLY A 456 16.57 -32.15 -9.24
CA GLY A 456 17.50 -31.02 -9.44
C GLY A 456 18.88 -31.22 -8.79
N LEU A 457 18.94 -31.85 -7.61
CA LEU A 457 20.22 -32.21 -6.97
C LEU A 457 20.96 -33.32 -7.72
N ARG A 458 20.24 -34.25 -8.35
CA ARG A 458 20.82 -35.30 -9.21
C ARG A 458 21.38 -34.74 -10.51
N GLU A 459 20.68 -33.76 -11.09
CA GLU A 459 21.14 -33.05 -12.28
C GLU A 459 22.40 -32.22 -11.98
N ALA A 460 22.39 -31.44 -10.89
CA ALA A 460 23.56 -30.70 -10.42
C ALA A 460 24.77 -31.63 -10.13
N ARG A 461 24.52 -32.81 -9.54
CA ARG A 461 25.55 -33.85 -9.36
C ARG A 461 26.11 -34.34 -10.69
N ALA A 462 25.26 -34.58 -11.69
CA ALA A 462 25.69 -35.06 -13.01
C ALA A 462 26.56 -34.03 -13.74
N GLU A 463 26.15 -32.76 -13.71
CA GLU A 463 26.91 -31.64 -14.30
C GLU A 463 28.27 -31.46 -13.61
N ILE A 464 28.28 -31.41 -12.28
CA ILE A 464 29.52 -31.29 -11.50
C ILE A 464 30.42 -32.51 -11.72
N SER A 465 29.88 -33.72 -11.91
CA SER A 465 30.68 -34.92 -12.19
C SER A 465 31.41 -34.87 -13.55
N GLN A 466 30.88 -34.11 -14.51
CA GLN A 466 31.44 -33.97 -15.86
C GLN A 466 32.35 -32.75 -16.01
N ASP A 467 32.34 -31.83 -15.04
CA ASP A 467 33.20 -30.64 -15.04
C ASP A 467 34.69 -31.03 -14.95
N SER A 468 35.42 -30.79 -16.04
CA SER A 468 36.86 -31.06 -16.16
C SER A 468 37.74 -29.96 -15.57
N ASP A 469 37.18 -28.78 -15.29
CA ASP A 469 37.91 -27.59 -14.83
C ASP A 469 37.97 -27.53 -13.29
N MET A 470 37.22 -28.42 -12.61
CA MET A 470 37.17 -28.49 -11.15
C MET A 470 38.29 -29.37 -10.55
N PRO A 471 39.05 -28.89 -9.54
CA PRO A 471 40.05 -29.69 -8.83
C PRO A 471 39.47 -30.97 -8.22
N ALA A 472 40.14 -32.11 -8.43
CA ALA A 472 39.60 -33.43 -8.09
C ALA A 472 39.23 -33.60 -6.60
N SER A 473 39.96 -32.96 -5.69
CA SER A 473 39.68 -32.98 -4.24
C SER A 473 38.41 -32.22 -3.88
N VAL A 474 38.17 -31.07 -4.50
CA VAL A 474 36.98 -30.24 -4.30
C VAL A 474 35.77 -30.92 -4.93
N LYS A 475 35.94 -31.47 -6.12
CA LYS A 475 34.93 -32.25 -6.83
C LYS A 475 34.44 -33.43 -5.99
N ALA A 476 35.35 -34.19 -5.39
CA ALA A 476 35.00 -35.31 -4.51
C ALA A 476 34.23 -34.87 -3.26
N GLN A 477 34.61 -33.75 -2.64
CA GLN A 477 33.93 -33.22 -1.45
C GLN A 477 32.50 -32.74 -1.76
N VAL A 478 32.33 -32.01 -2.87
CA VAL A 478 31.02 -31.49 -3.30
C VAL A 478 30.08 -32.63 -3.67
N LEU A 479 30.56 -33.66 -4.38
CA LEU A 479 29.75 -34.83 -4.73
C LEU A 479 29.30 -35.61 -3.48
N ALA A 480 30.18 -35.76 -2.48
CA ALA A 480 29.84 -36.44 -1.23
C ALA A 480 28.77 -35.68 -0.41
N GLU A 481 28.84 -34.35 -0.35
CA GLU A 481 27.84 -33.53 0.34
C GLU A 481 26.48 -33.55 -0.38
N LEU A 482 26.48 -33.51 -1.72
CA LEU A 482 25.26 -33.63 -2.52
C LEU A 482 24.58 -35.00 -2.33
N GLU A 483 25.35 -36.09 -2.29
CA GLU A 483 24.82 -37.43 -2.01
C GLU A 483 24.24 -37.56 -0.60
N ALA A 484 24.91 -36.99 0.41
CA ALA A 484 24.42 -36.96 1.78
C ALA A 484 23.10 -36.17 1.89
N GLN A 485 22.97 -35.04 1.18
CA GLN A 485 21.73 -34.27 1.12
C GLN A 485 20.60 -35.02 0.42
N ILE A 486 20.87 -35.65 -0.72
CA ILE A 486 19.87 -36.47 -1.45
C ILE A 486 19.34 -37.59 -0.53
N ALA A 487 20.24 -38.34 0.12
CA ALA A 487 19.86 -39.44 1.02
C ALA A 487 19.03 -38.94 2.22
N LYS A 488 19.42 -37.81 2.81
CA LYS A 488 18.68 -37.16 3.90
C LYS A 488 17.27 -36.73 3.47
N MET A 489 17.12 -36.19 2.26
CA MET A 489 15.82 -35.75 1.73
C MET A 489 14.92 -36.92 1.35
N GLN A 490 15.49 -38.04 0.88
CA GLN A 490 14.77 -39.29 0.60
C GLN A 490 14.26 -39.95 1.89
N ALA A 491 15.10 -40.04 2.94
CA ALA A 491 14.70 -40.60 4.23
C ALA A 491 13.59 -39.80 4.97
N GLN A 492 13.36 -38.54 4.56
CA GLN A 492 12.29 -37.68 5.07
C GLN A 492 11.02 -37.72 4.20
N SER A 493 11.04 -38.47 3.09
CA SER A 493 9.92 -38.59 2.13
C SER A 493 9.00 -39.80 2.38
N ASP A 494 9.52 -40.81 3.07
CA ASP A 494 8.80 -41.97 3.62
C ASP A 494 8.11 -41.62 4.95
#